data_AF-A0A417QVX0-F1
#
_entry.id   AF-A0A417QVX0-F1
#
_cell.length_a   1.000
_cell.length_b   1.000
_cell.length_c   1.000
_cell.angle_alpha   90.00
_cell.angle_beta   90.00
_cell.angle_gamma   90.00
#
_symmetry.space_group_name_H-M   'P 1'
#
loop_
_entity.id
_entity.type
_entity.pdbx_description
1 polymer ?
#
loop_
_entity_poly.entity_id
_entity_poly.type
_entity_poly.pdbx_seq_one_letter_code
_entity_poly.pdbx_strand_id
1 'polypeptide(L)'
;MIQERKGNQLSEKKIPQKHTEKRSGRYNPEEKSKELIQNVDKICKMRGISRYTLAKGADISTSTIHSLLAGKTKPYMYTVYKLCNALDIPISDLLIEPCDETIENISKEEQELLMLYRKCTPSKRHLLKVYLQMLTQFQEKF
;
A
#
# COMPACT_ATOMS: atom_id res chain seq x y z
N MET A 1 -48.65 9.72 42.67
CA MET A 1 -47.38 10.40 42.95
C MET A 1 -46.37 9.33 43.35
N ILE A 2 -45.46 8.97 42.45
CA ILE A 2 -44.47 7.90 42.67
C ILE A 2 -43.09 8.55 42.69
N GLN A 3 -42.34 8.19 43.73
CA GLN A 3 -41.06 8.75 44.18
C GLN A 3 -39.96 8.77 43.12
N GLU A 4 -39.22 9.87 43.11
CA GLU A 4 -37.92 10.03 42.47
C GLU A 4 -36.88 9.08 43.10
N ARG A 5 -36.22 8.27 42.26
CA ARG A 5 -34.94 7.64 42.59
C ARG A 5 -33.83 8.38 41.85
N LYS A 6 -32.95 9.02 42.61
CA LYS A 6 -31.67 9.58 42.15
C LYS A 6 -30.81 8.48 41.51
N GLY A 7 -30.53 8.63 40.22
CA GLY A 7 -29.55 7.86 39.48
C GLY A 7 -28.26 8.65 39.35
N ASN A 8 -27.22 8.09 39.95
CA ASN A 8 -25.88 8.62 40.16
C ASN A 8 -25.16 9.05 38.87
N GLN A 9 -24.51 10.23 38.89
CA GLN A 9 -23.56 10.65 37.86
C GLN A 9 -22.35 9.70 37.90
N LEU A 10 -22.29 8.74 36.96
CA LEU A 10 -21.05 8.04 36.69
C LEU A 10 -20.14 8.96 35.87
N SER A 11 -19.08 9.39 36.54
CA SER A 11 -17.92 10.07 36.00
C SER A 11 -17.39 9.39 34.73
N GLU A 12 -17.35 10.14 33.64
CA GLU A 12 -16.57 9.81 32.45
C GLU A 12 -15.09 9.82 32.84
N LYS A 13 -14.57 8.66 33.24
CA LYS A 13 -13.13 8.43 33.37
C LYS A 13 -12.51 8.55 31.99
N LYS A 14 -11.78 9.65 31.78
CA LYS A 14 -10.85 9.87 30.67
C LYS A 14 -10.05 8.59 30.38
N ILE A 15 -10.19 8.05 29.18
CA ILE A 15 -9.21 7.11 28.65
C ILE A 15 -8.00 7.95 28.23
N PRO A 16 -6.82 7.78 28.83
CA PRO A 16 -5.65 8.56 28.48
C PRO A 16 -5.26 8.25 27.03
N GLN A 17 -5.18 9.31 26.21
CA GLN A 17 -4.55 9.26 24.90
C GLN A 17 -3.10 8.83 25.10
N LYS A 18 -2.85 7.54 24.88
CA LYS A 18 -1.50 6.99 24.91
C LYS A 18 -0.81 7.54 23.66
N HIS A 19 0.03 8.55 23.84
CA HIS A 19 1.09 8.89 22.89
C HIS A 19 1.96 7.62 22.75
N THR A 20 1.61 6.76 21.81
CA THR A 20 2.47 5.65 21.44
C THR A 20 3.45 6.20 20.43
N GLU A 21 4.66 6.48 20.90
CA GLU A 21 5.84 6.58 20.05
C GLU A 21 5.80 5.47 19.00
N LYS A 22 5.93 5.86 17.73
CA LYS A 22 5.90 4.97 16.57
C LYS A 22 7.11 4.04 16.67
N ARG A 23 6.94 2.87 17.31
CA ARG A 23 7.96 1.82 17.31
C ARG A 23 8.19 1.40 15.85
N SER A 24 9.42 1.52 15.38
CA SER A 24 9.80 1.12 14.02
C SER A 24 9.32 -0.31 13.73
N GLY A 25 8.70 -0.51 12.57
CA GLY A 25 8.22 -1.82 12.10
C GLY A 25 6.83 -2.27 12.55
N ARG A 26 6.01 -1.43 13.22
CA ARG A 26 4.61 -1.76 13.54
C ARG A 26 3.62 -1.15 12.55
N TYR A 27 2.69 -1.96 12.08
CA TYR A 27 1.58 -1.50 11.24
C TYR A 27 0.49 -0.80 12.04
N ASN A 28 -0.07 0.26 11.45
CA ASN A 28 -1.36 0.82 11.82
C ASN A 28 -2.44 0.17 10.91
N PRO A 29 -3.26 -0.77 11.43
CA PRO A 29 -4.20 -1.53 10.61
C PRO A 29 -5.25 -0.65 9.90
N GLU A 30 -5.69 0.42 10.55
CA GLU A 30 -6.65 1.38 9.99
C GLU A 30 -6.08 2.10 8.77
N GLU A 31 -4.87 2.61 8.89
CA GLU A 31 -4.15 3.32 7.85
C GLU A 31 -3.80 2.38 6.68
N LYS A 32 -3.25 1.21 6.97
CA LYS A 32 -2.89 0.21 5.95
C LYS A 32 -4.11 -0.33 5.19
N SER A 33 -5.21 -0.56 5.90
CA SER A 33 -6.48 -0.95 5.25
C SER A 33 -6.98 0.13 4.30
N LYS A 34 -6.80 1.41 4.65
CA LYS A 34 -7.22 2.54 3.81
C LYS A 34 -6.32 2.68 2.58
N GLU A 35 -5.00 2.64 2.76
CA GLU A 35 -4.01 2.70 1.68
C GLU A 35 -4.24 1.58 0.65
N LEU A 36 -4.41 0.35 1.12
CA LEU A 36 -4.67 -0.82 0.26
C LEU A 36 -5.88 -0.61 -0.64
N ILE A 37 -7.00 -0.16 -0.06
CA ILE A 37 -8.24 0.09 -0.81
C ILE A 37 -8.10 1.30 -1.75
N GLN A 38 -7.33 2.32 -1.37
CA GLN A 38 -7.01 3.43 -2.27
C GLN A 38 -6.18 2.96 -3.47
N ASN A 39 -5.23 2.05 -3.28
CA ASN A 39 -4.43 1.48 -4.36
C ASN A 39 -5.30 0.67 -5.34
N VAL A 40 -6.30 -0.07 -4.84
CA VAL A 40 -7.33 -0.71 -5.69
C VAL A 40 -8.05 0.33 -6.57
N ASP A 41 -8.50 1.45 -6.00
CA ASP A 41 -9.21 2.51 -6.75
C ASP A 41 -8.30 3.20 -7.78
N LYS A 42 -7.03 3.45 -7.43
CA LYS A 42 -6.02 4.02 -8.35
C LYS A 42 -5.81 3.13 -9.57
N ILE A 43 -5.62 1.82 -9.35
CA ILE A 43 -5.42 0.85 -10.44
C ILE A 43 -6.66 0.78 -11.33
N CYS A 44 -7.86 0.79 -10.74
CA CYS A 44 -9.10 0.81 -11.50
C CYS A 44 -9.19 2.05 -12.40
N LYS A 45 -8.91 3.24 -11.88
CA LYS A 45 -8.91 4.49 -12.65
C LYS A 45 -7.89 4.47 -13.77
N MET A 46 -6.67 4.02 -13.49
CA MET A 46 -5.58 3.93 -14.48
C MET A 46 -5.93 2.98 -15.64
N ARG A 47 -6.63 1.87 -15.37
CA ARG A 47 -7.01 0.86 -16.37
C ARG A 47 -8.42 1.05 -16.93
N GLY A 48 -9.15 2.09 -16.54
CA GLY A 48 -10.54 2.31 -16.95
C GLY A 48 -11.53 1.24 -16.46
N ILE A 49 -11.21 0.53 -15.37
CA ILE A 49 -12.05 -0.53 -14.81
C ILE A 49 -13.16 0.10 -13.97
N SER A 50 -14.41 -0.18 -14.31
CA SER A 50 -15.56 0.28 -13.52
C SER A 50 -15.70 -0.51 -12.21
N ARG A 51 -16.33 0.11 -11.20
CA ARG A 51 -16.65 -0.57 -9.93
C ARG A 51 -17.51 -1.82 -10.13
N TYR A 52 -18.41 -1.79 -11.10
CA TYR A 52 -19.23 -2.94 -11.46
C TYR A 52 -18.38 -4.08 -12.02
N THR A 53 -17.48 -3.77 -12.96
CA THR A 53 -16.56 -4.74 -13.55
C THR A 53 -15.66 -5.37 -12.49
N LEU A 54 -15.13 -4.55 -11.57
CA LEU A 54 -14.33 -5.03 -10.44
C LEU A 54 -15.14 -5.95 -9.53
N ALA A 55 -16.36 -5.55 -9.14
CA ALA A 55 -17.24 -6.35 -8.29
C ALA A 55 -17.53 -7.72 -8.91
N LYS A 56 -17.86 -7.72 -10.21
CA LYS A 56 -18.13 -8.94 -10.98
C LYS A 56 -16.89 -9.84 -11.08
N GLY A 57 -15.73 -9.27 -11.39
CA GLY A 57 -14.47 -10.02 -11.49
C GLY A 57 -13.99 -10.59 -10.15
N ALA A 58 -14.22 -9.85 -9.06
CA ALA A 58 -13.89 -10.28 -7.70
C ALA A 58 -14.99 -11.14 -7.07
N ASP A 59 -16.08 -11.42 -7.79
CA ASP A 59 -17.23 -12.19 -7.31
C ASP A 59 -17.73 -11.69 -5.93
N ILE A 60 -17.94 -10.38 -5.83
CA ILE A 60 -18.51 -9.72 -4.65
C ILE A 60 -19.58 -8.73 -5.08
N SER A 61 -20.46 -8.34 -4.15
CA SER A 61 -21.52 -7.39 -4.49
C SER A 61 -20.96 -5.99 -4.77
N THR A 62 -21.68 -5.25 -5.61
CA THR A 62 -21.38 -3.83 -5.88
C THR A 62 -21.50 -2.98 -4.62
N SER A 63 -22.40 -3.32 -3.70
CA SER A 63 -22.55 -2.66 -2.40
C SER A 63 -21.35 -2.89 -1.47
N THR A 64 -20.73 -4.07 -1.52
CA THR A 64 -19.48 -4.37 -0.82
C THR A 64 -18.33 -3.53 -1.38
N ILE A 65 -18.17 -3.46 -2.70
CA ILE A 65 -17.17 -2.58 -3.33
C ILE A 65 -17.38 -1.12 -2.91
N HIS A 66 -18.62 -0.62 -2.94
CA HIS A 66 -18.91 0.75 -2.54
C HIS A 66 -18.57 1.01 -1.06
N SER A 67 -18.91 0.06 -0.17
CA SER A 67 -18.62 0.17 1.26
C SER A 67 -17.11 0.15 1.55
N LEU A 68 -16.36 -0.71 0.84
CA LEU A 68 -14.90 -0.76 0.92
C LEU A 68 -14.28 0.55 0.45
N LEU A 69 -14.58 1.00 -0.77
CA LEU A 69 -14.01 2.21 -1.37
C LEU A 69 -14.35 3.49 -0.59
N ALA A 70 -15.52 3.54 0.06
CA ALA A 70 -15.90 4.64 0.94
C ALA A 70 -15.26 4.56 2.34
N GLY A 71 -14.47 3.52 2.62
CA GLY A 71 -13.82 3.30 3.92
C GLY A 71 -14.78 2.92 5.06
N LYS A 72 -16.02 2.52 4.74
CA LYS A 72 -17.03 2.12 5.75
C LYS A 72 -16.74 0.75 6.36
N THR A 73 -16.11 -0.12 5.58
CA THR A 73 -15.77 -1.49 5.97
C THR A 73 -14.32 -1.79 5.62
N LYS A 74 -13.66 -2.65 6.41
CA LYS A 74 -12.29 -3.12 6.15
C LYS A 74 -12.35 -4.47 5.42
N PRO A 75 -11.53 -4.69 4.38
CA PRO A 75 -11.48 -5.99 3.72
C PRO A 75 -10.79 -7.03 4.62
N TYR A 76 -11.26 -8.28 4.56
CA TYR A 76 -10.45 -9.42 5.00
C TYR A 76 -9.41 -9.77 3.93
N MET A 77 -8.33 -10.44 4.30
CA MET A 77 -7.31 -10.89 3.34
C MET A 77 -7.89 -11.73 2.20
N TYR A 78 -8.90 -12.56 2.49
CA TYR A 78 -9.66 -13.28 1.46
C TYR A 78 -10.25 -12.34 0.40
N THR A 79 -10.88 -11.25 0.82
CA THR A 79 -11.44 -10.23 -0.08
C THR A 79 -10.33 -9.51 -0.86
N VAL A 80 -9.19 -9.22 -0.22
CA VAL A 80 -8.03 -8.63 -0.89
C VAL A 80 -7.55 -9.53 -2.04
N TYR A 81 -7.43 -10.84 -1.82
CA TYR A 81 -7.03 -11.77 -2.88
C TYR A 81 -8.03 -11.83 -4.04
N LYS A 82 -9.35 -11.77 -3.76
CA LYS A 82 -10.34 -11.68 -4.83
C LYS A 82 -10.18 -10.40 -5.66
N LEU A 83 -9.88 -9.27 -5.02
CA LEU A 83 -9.61 -8.01 -5.70
C LEU A 83 -8.33 -8.08 -6.55
N CYS A 84 -7.26 -8.68 -6.04
CA CYS A 84 -6.02 -8.93 -6.79
C CYS A 84 -6.28 -9.76 -8.04
N ASN A 85 -7.02 -10.86 -7.93
CA ASN A 85 -7.36 -11.72 -9.06
C ASN A 85 -8.21 -10.99 -10.11
N ALA A 86 -9.19 -10.18 -9.66
CA ALA A 86 -10.02 -9.38 -10.55
C ALA A 86 -9.22 -8.29 -11.30
N LEU A 87 -8.11 -7.84 -10.72
CA LEU A 87 -7.21 -6.84 -11.28
C LEU A 87 -6.02 -7.45 -12.01
N ASP A 88 -5.81 -8.76 -11.96
CA ASP A 88 -4.64 -9.45 -12.49
C ASP A 88 -3.32 -8.81 -12.02
N ILE A 89 -3.17 -8.68 -10.70
CA ILE A 89 -1.98 -8.14 -10.03
C ILE A 89 -1.59 -8.98 -8.81
N PRO A 90 -0.30 -9.04 -8.44
CA PRO A 90 0.12 -9.56 -7.16
C PRO A 90 -0.30 -8.64 -6.00
N ILE A 91 -0.43 -9.19 -4.79
CA ILE A 91 -0.77 -8.41 -3.59
C ILE A 91 0.29 -7.36 -3.24
N SER A 92 1.54 -7.58 -3.63
CA SER A 92 2.63 -6.60 -3.46
C SER A 92 2.26 -5.24 -4.03
N ASP A 93 1.56 -5.20 -5.17
CA ASP A 93 1.19 -3.97 -5.87
C ASP A 93 0.15 -3.16 -5.09
N LEU A 94 -0.64 -3.80 -4.22
CA LEU A 94 -1.56 -3.13 -3.32
C LEU A 94 -0.89 -2.66 -2.03
N LEU A 95 0.19 -3.33 -1.62
CA LEU A 95 0.94 -3.08 -0.39
C LEU A 95 2.13 -2.13 -0.59
N ILE A 96 2.35 -1.63 -1.82
CA ILE A 96 3.36 -0.60 -2.08
C ILE A 96 2.99 0.61 -1.22
N GLU A 97 3.78 0.82 -0.17
CA GLU A 97 3.83 2.09 0.53
C GLU A 97 4.40 3.10 -0.47
N PRO A 98 3.91 4.35 -0.54
CA PRO A 98 4.72 5.42 -1.11
C PRO A 98 5.95 5.51 -0.21
N CYS A 99 6.96 4.71 -0.52
CA CYS A 99 8.25 4.87 0.07
C CYS A 99 8.74 6.21 -0.48
N ASP A 100 8.89 7.21 0.39
CA ASP A 100 9.70 8.38 0.09
C ASP A 100 11.14 7.98 -0.34
N GLU A 101 11.51 6.69 -0.23
CA GLU A 101 12.81 6.13 -0.60
C GLU A 101 12.78 5.04 -1.69
N THR A 102 11.65 4.72 -2.33
CA THR A 102 11.67 3.80 -3.48
C THR A 102 11.14 4.45 -4.75
N ILE A 103 12.08 5.00 -5.53
CA ILE A 103 12.04 4.88 -7.00
C ILE A 103 10.93 5.73 -7.66
N GLU A 104 10.44 6.80 -7.04
CA GLU A 104 9.41 7.65 -7.69
C GLU A 104 9.93 8.62 -8.75
N ASN A 105 11.23 8.61 -9.08
CA ASN A 105 11.71 9.26 -10.31
C ASN A 105 12.94 8.51 -10.83
N ILE A 106 12.76 7.29 -11.38
CA ILE A 106 13.80 6.71 -12.24
C ILE A 106 13.96 7.66 -13.43
N SER A 107 15.10 8.34 -13.52
CA SER A 107 15.40 9.22 -14.65
C SER A 107 15.40 8.43 -15.96
N LYS A 108 15.29 9.10 -17.10
CA LYS A 108 15.35 8.42 -18.41
C LYS A 108 16.66 7.62 -18.55
N GLU A 109 17.75 8.15 -18.00
CA GLU A 109 19.06 7.53 -17.96
C GLU A 109 19.06 6.25 -17.10
N GLU A 110 18.44 6.27 -15.93
CA GLU A 110 18.34 5.10 -15.06
C GLU A 110 17.42 4.01 -15.67
N GLN A 111 16.35 4.39 -16.39
CA GLN A 111 15.51 3.45 -17.13
C GLN A 111 16.29 2.78 -18.28
N GLU A 112 17.09 3.56 -19.01
CA GLU A 112 17.95 3.05 -20.07
C GLU A 112 18.99 2.06 -19.53
N LEU A 113 19.63 2.39 -18.39
CA LEU A 113 20.56 1.50 -17.71
C LEU A 113 19.91 0.15 -17.34
N LEU A 114 18.70 0.18 -16.79
CA LEU A 114 17.94 -1.03 -16.45
C LEU A 114 17.59 -1.87 -17.68
N MET A 115 17.20 -1.23 -18.80
CA MET A 115 16.93 -1.93 -20.05
C MET A 115 18.17 -2.62 -20.61
N LEU A 116 19.32 -1.94 -20.58
CA LEU A 116 20.60 -2.49 -21.02
C LEU A 116 21.03 -3.66 -20.12
N TYR A 117 20.90 -3.51 -18.80
CA TYR A 117 21.22 -4.57 -17.84
C TYR A 117 20.43 -5.85 -18.09
N ARG A 118 19.12 -5.73 -18.36
CA ARG A 118 18.24 -6.88 -18.64
C ARG A 118 18.65 -7.64 -19.90
N LYS A 119 19.21 -6.96 -20.91
CA LYS A 119 19.71 -7.59 -22.16
C LYS A 119 21.08 -8.27 -22.01
N CYS A 120 21.81 -8.00 -20.92
CA CYS A 120 23.14 -8.58 -20.69
C CYS A 120 23.09 -10.04 -20.25
N THR A 121 24.11 -10.81 -20.68
CA THR A 121 24.39 -12.16 -20.17
C THR A 121 24.86 -12.11 -18.71
N PRO A 122 24.79 -13.22 -17.95
CA PRO A 122 25.23 -13.26 -16.55
C PRO A 122 26.66 -12.73 -16.35
N SER A 123 27.60 -13.10 -17.22
CA SER A 123 28.99 -12.63 -17.14
C SER A 123 29.11 -11.12 -17.36
N LYS A 124 28.34 -10.55 -18.30
CA LYS A 124 28.32 -9.09 -18.53
C LYS A 124 27.68 -8.33 -17.37
N ARG A 125 26.64 -8.89 -16.75
CA ARG A 125 26.03 -8.31 -15.53
C ARG A 125 26.98 -8.34 -14.35
N HIS A 126 27.78 -9.41 -14.21
CA HIS A 126 28.82 -9.49 -13.19
C HIS A 126 29.88 -8.40 -13.39
N LEU A 127 30.37 -8.22 -14.62
CA LEU A 127 31.31 -7.15 -14.95
C LEU A 127 30.73 -5.77 -14.63
N LEU A 128 29.48 -5.49 -15.02
CA LEU A 128 28.82 -4.22 -14.70
C LEU A 128 28.77 -3.97 -13.18
N LYS A 129 28.46 -4.99 -12.38
CA LYS A 129 28.46 -4.90 -10.92
C LYS A 129 29.84 -4.51 -10.39
N VAL A 130 30.90 -5.13 -10.90
CA VAL A 130 32.29 -4.82 -10.52
C VAL A 130 32.63 -3.37 -10.87
N TYR A 131 32.28 -2.91 -12.07
CA TYR A 131 32.50 -1.52 -12.46
C TYR A 131 31.78 -0.52 -11.55
N LEU A 132 30.49 -0.76 -11.26
CA LEU A 132 29.73 0.09 -10.35
C LEU A 132 30.36 0.13 -8.96
N GLN A 133 30.82 -1.01 -8.44
CA GLN A 133 31.53 -1.08 -7.16
C GLN A 133 32.83 -0.26 -7.17
N MET A 134 33.62 -0.33 -8.25
CA MET A 134 34.82 0.49 -8.40
C MET A 134 34.48 1.99 -8.40
N LEU A 135 33.46 2.40 -9.15
CA LEU A 135 33.02 3.79 -9.22
C LEU A 135 32.53 4.30 -7.85
N THR A 136 31.84 3.47 -7.06
CA THR A 136 31.41 3.87 -5.70
C THR A 136 32.55 4.02 -4.70
N GLN A 137 33.69 3.38 -4.94
CA GLN A 137 34.87 3.48 -4.08
C GLN A 137 35.82 4.61 -4.52
N PHE A 138 35.65 5.12 -5.73
CA PHE A 138 36.45 6.21 -6.25
C PHE A 138 35.97 7.52 -5.61
N GLN A 139 36.80 8.14 -4.77
CA GLN A 139 36.55 9.50 -4.32
C GLN A 139 36.93 10.49 -5.41
N GLU A 140 35.95 11.17 -5.97
CA GLU A 140 36.19 12.30 -6.86
C GLU A 140 36.89 13.41 -6.06
N LYS A 141 38.17 13.64 -6.34
CA LYS A 141 38.86 14.85 -5.89
C LYS A 141 38.44 15.98 -6.82
N PHE A 142 37.49 16.80 -6.36
CA PHE A 142 37.20 18.10 -6.95
C PHE A 142 38.19 19.15 -6.43
#